data_AF-F2L169-F1
#
_entry.id   AF-F2L169-F1
#
_cell.length_a   1.000
_cell.length_b   1.000
_cell.length_c   1.000
_cell.angle_alpha   90.00
_cell.angle_beta   90.00
_cell.angle_gamma   90.00
#
_symmetry.space_group_name_H-M   'P 1'
#
loop_
_entity.id
_entity.type
_entity.pdbx_description
1 polymer ?
#
loop_
_entity_poly.entity_id
_entity_poly.type
_entity_poly.pdbx_seq_one_letter_code
_entity_poly.pdbx_strand_id
1 'polypeptide(L)'
;MDADMVEAYAAIGVGAALVAFAVAAAALLYLQKIPETTITIQTGLGQLNLGNMPDPRAVAAAAIRALALIAIGLTGGKLLEIGLKERREIKREKELQRYYQQYYYQQY
;
A
#
# COMPACT_ATOMS: atom_id res chain seq x y z
N MET A 1 22.22 17.68 4.82
CA MET A 1 21.25 16.69 5.31
C MET A 1 21.84 15.33 4.96
N ASP A 2 22.09 14.48 5.94
CA ASP A 2 22.80 13.21 5.74
C ASP A 2 21.99 12.30 4.80
N ALA A 3 22.68 11.53 3.95
CA ALA A 3 22.05 10.69 2.93
C ALA A 3 20.99 9.76 3.53
N ASP A 4 21.32 9.11 4.65
CA ASP A 4 20.44 8.20 5.40
C ASP A 4 19.15 8.90 5.88
N MET A 5 19.25 10.20 6.21
CA MET A 5 18.09 10.98 6.61
C MET A 5 17.18 11.26 5.40
N VAL A 6 17.76 11.53 4.24
CA VAL A 6 17.00 11.70 2.98
C VAL A 6 16.31 10.40 2.59
N GLU A 7 17.00 9.27 2.70
CA GLU A 7 16.44 7.95 2.40
C GLU A 7 15.28 7.59 3.34
N ALA A 8 15.42 7.83 4.65
CA ALA A 8 14.34 7.63 5.61
C ALA A 8 13.10 8.48 5.28
N TYR A 9 13.28 9.76 4.92
CA TYR A 9 12.18 10.63 4.53
C TYR A 9 11.57 10.23 3.18
N ALA A 10 12.38 9.77 2.23
CA ALA A 10 11.90 9.25 0.96
C ALA A 10 11.06 7.98 1.17
N ALA A 11 11.52 7.04 2.00
CA ALA A 11 10.77 5.83 2.36
C ALA A 11 9.42 6.17 3.03
N ILE A 12 9.42 7.13 3.97
CA ILE A 12 8.16 7.60 4.59
C ILE A 12 7.24 8.24 3.56
N GLY A 13 7.77 9.12 2.70
CA GLY A 13 6.99 9.84 1.70
C GLY A 13 6.37 8.91 0.67
N VAL A 14 7.17 8.02 0.10
CA VAL A 14 6.71 7.01 -0.86
C VAL A 14 5.73 6.06 -0.19
N GLY A 15 6.03 5.60 1.02
CA GLY A 15 5.15 4.72 1.78
C GLY A 15 3.77 5.34 2.03
N ALA A 16 3.73 6.61 2.48
CA ALA A 16 2.49 7.35 2.68
C ALA A 16 1.69 7.52 1.38
N ALA A 17 2.37 7.85 0.28
CA ALA A 17 1.73 8.03 -1.02
C ALA A 17 1.10 6.71 -1.52
N LEU A 18 1.81 5.59 -1.40
CA LEU A 18 1.31 4.27 -1.80
C LEU A 18 0.09 3.85 -0.97
N VAL A 19 0.10 4.07 0.35
CA VAL A 19 -1.05 3.76 1.22
C VAL A 19 -2.24 4.65 0.84
N ALA A 20 -2.05 5.96 0.71
CA ALA A 20 -3.11 6.89 0.36
C ALA A 20 -3.72 6.56 -1.02
N PHE A 21 -2.86 6.25 -2.00
CA PHE A 21 -3.28 5.80 -3.32
C PHE A 21 -4.10 4.51 -3.25
N ALA A 22 -3.61 3.50 -2.53
CA ALA A 22 -4.30 2.22 -2.40
C ALA A 22 -5.69 2.37 -1.78
N VAL A 23 -5.82 3.19 -0.74
CA VAL A 23 -7.10 3.49 -0.08
C VAL A 23 -8.06 4.21 -1.02
N ALA A 24 -7.61 5.26 -1.70
CA ALA A 24 -8.43 6.02 -2.63
C ALA A 24 -8.90 5.16 -3.82
N ALA A 25 -7.99 4.37 -4.39
CA ALA A 25 -8.31 3.47 -5.49
C ALA A 25 -9.24 2.33 -5.04
N ALA A 26 -9.10 1.81 -3.82
CA ALA A 26 -10.00 0.81 -3.28
C ALA A 26 -11.41 1.37 -3.06
N ALA A 27 -11.53 2.62 -2.59
CA ALA A 27 -12.82 3.30 -2.47
C ALA A 27 -13.50 3.47 -3.84
N LEU A 28 -12.74 3.87 -4.87
CA LEU A 28 -13.25 3.95 -6.24
C LEU A 28 -13.69 2.60 -6.78
N LEU A 29 -12.91 1.54 -6.51
CA LEU A 29 -13.26 0.17 -6.92
C LEU A 29 -14.53 -0.32 -6.24
N TYR A 30 -14.73 0.00 -4.95
CA TYR A 30 -15.94 -0.36 -4.21
C TYR A 30 -17.20 0.33 -4.76
N LEU A 31 -17.07 1.57 -5.23
CA LEU A 31 -18.17 2.34 -5.81
C LEU A 31 -18.48 1.96 -7.27
N GLN A 32 -17.59 1.22 -7.95
CA GLN A 32 -17.84 0.78 -9.31
C GLN A 32 -18.95 -0.27 -9.36
N LYS A 33 -19.97 -0.01 -10.18
CA LYS A 33 -20.98 -1.03 -10.50
C LYS A 33 -20.39 -2.07 -11.44
N ILE A 34 -20.63 -3.35 -11.13
CA ILE A 34 -20.30 -4.46 -12.01
C ILE A 34 -21.38 -4.53 -13.10
N PRO A 35 -21.01 -4.55 -14.39
CA PRO A 35 -21.98 -4.69 -15.47
C PRO A 35 -22.70 -6.03 -15.37
N GLU A 36 -24.00 -6.01 -15.64
CA GLU A 36 -24.82 -7.21 -15.70
C GLU A 36 -24.85 -7.75 -17.14
N THR A 37 -24.85 -9.07 -17.27
CA THR A 37 -24.86 -9.80 -18.54
C THR A 37 -25.83 -10.97 -18.45
N THR A 38 -26.31 -11.41 -19.61
CA THR A 38 -27.08 -12.66 -19.68
C THR A 38 -26.11 -13.82 -19.88
N ILE A 39 -26.12 -14.76 -18.95
CA ILE A 39 -25.30 -15.96 -19.01
C ILE A 39 -26.16 -17.11 -19.49
N THR A 40 -25.72 -17.75 -20.57
CA THR A 40 -26.38 -18.92 -21.11
C THR A 40 -25.64 -20.18 -20.68
N ILE A 41 -26.30 -21.02 -19.89
CA ILE A 41 -25.77 -22.27 -19.38
C ILE A 41 -26.44 -23.43 -20.12
N GLN A 42 -25.64 -24.29 -20.75
CA GLN A 42 -26.13 -25.51 -21.37
C GLN A 42 -26.19 -26.61 -20.31
N THR A 43 -27.40 -27.08 -20.00
CA THR A 43 -27.63 -28.14 -19.00
C THR A 43 -28.11 -29.41 -19.69
N GLY A 44 -28.06 -30.55 -18.99
CA GLY A 44 -28.63 -31.82 -19.49
C GLY A 44 -30.14 -31.80 -19.75
N LEU A 45 -30.84 -30.75 -19.31
CA LEU A 45 -32.28 -30.54 -19.52
C LEU A 45 -32.59 -29.44 -20.56
N GLY A 46 -31.56 -28.84 -21.17
CA GLY A 46 -31.70 -27.76 -22.15
C GLY A 46 -30.91 -26.50 -21.79
N GLN A 47 -31.13 -25.44 -22.58
CA GLN A 47 -30.43 -24.16 -22.45
C GLN A 47 -31.13 -23.27 -21.42
N LEU A 48 -30.41 -22.90 -20.37
CA LEU A 48 -30.89 -22.00 -19.32
C LEU A 48 -30.25 -20.63 -19.51
N ASN A 49 -31.07 -19.59 -19.67
CA ASN A 49 -30.62 -18.20 -19.76
C ASN A 49 -30.84 -17.50 -18.42
N LEU A 50 -29.75 -17.10 -17.77
CA LEU A 50 -29.77 -16.33 -16.54
C LEU A 50 -29.50 -14.86 -16.87
N GLY A 51 -30.56 -14.05 -16.86
CA GLY A 51 -30.46 -12.59 -17.00
C GLY A 51 -29.98 -11.92 -15.71
N ASN A 52 -29.53 -10.67 -15.81
CA ASN A 52 -29.07 -9.84 -14.69
C ASN A 52 -27.95 -10.47 -13.83
N MET A 53 -27.14 -11.36 -14.42
CA MET A 53 -25.98 -11.90 -13.71
C MET A 53 -24.79 -10.94 -13.83
N PRO A 54 -24.05 -10.67 -12.74
CA PRO A 54 -22.80 -9.92 -12.83
C PRO A 54 -21.85 -10.58 -13.83
N ASP A 55 -21.26 -9.80 -14.73
CA ASP A 55 -20.29 -10.32 -15.70
C ASP A 55 -19.13 -11.01 -14.96
N PRO A 56 -18.92 -12.33 -15.12
CA PRO A 56 -17.88 -13.05 -14.41
C PRO A 56 -16.47 -12.53 -14.75
N ARG A 57 -16.25 -11.98 -15.94
CA ARG A 57 -14.96 -11.37 -16.31
C ARG A 57 -14.72 -10.06 -15.57
N ALA A 58 -15.76 -9.24 -15.44
CA ALA A 58 -15.69 -7.99 -14.69
C ALA A 58 -15.47 -8.25 -13.19
N VAL A 59 -16.14 -9.26 -12.62
CA VAL A 59 -15.93 -9.72 -11.23
C VAL A 59 -14.48 -10.18 -11.03
N ALA A 60 -13.96 -11.03 -11.91
CA ALA A 60 -12.58 -11.51 -11.81
C ALA A 60 -11.56 -10.38 -11.92
N ALA A 61 -11.76 -9.44 -12.85
CA ALA A 61 -10.91 -8.26 -12.99
C ALA A 61 -10.95 -7.36 -11.74
N ALA A 62 -12.12 -7.16 -11.14
CA ALA A 62 -12.27 -6.41 -9.90
C ALA A 62 -11.53 -7.08 -8.74
N ALA A 63 -11.60 -8.42 -8.63
CA ALA A 63 -10.88 -9.18 -7.61
C ALA A 63 -9.36 -9.06 -7.77
N ILE A 64 -8.83 -9.16 -9.00
CA ILE A 64 -7.40 -8.99 -9.27
C ILE A 64 -6.94 -7.56 -8.91
N ARG A 65 -7.72 -6.54 -9.29
CA ARG A 65 -7.43 -5.15 -8.92
C ARG A 65 -7.42 -4.97 -7.40
N ALA A 66 -8.37 -5.55 -6.68
CA ALA A 66 -8.41 -5.50 -5.22
C ALA A 66 -7.16 -6.13 -4.60
N LEU A 67 -6.73 -7.31 -5.08
CA LEU A 67 -5.49 -7.96 -4.63
C LEU A 67 -4.26 -7.09 -4.90
N ALA A 68 -4.17 -6.47 -6.08
CA ALA A 68 -3.08 -5.57 -6.41
C ALA A 68 -3.04 -4.35 -5.47
N LEU A 69 -4.20 -3.77 -5.16
CA LEU A 69 -4.30 -2.64 -4.23
C LEU A 69 -3.89 -3.02 -2.80
N ILE A 70 -4.25 -4.23 -2.34
CA ILE A 70 -3.79 -4.75 -1.06
C ILE A 70 -2.26 -4.87 -1.05
N ALA A 71 -1.67 -5.43 -2.11
CA ALA A 71 -0.22 -5.55 -2.21
C ALA A 71 0.47 -4.18 -2.17
N ILE A 72 -0.02 -3.20 -2.94
CA ILE A 72 0.50 -1.83 -2.95
C ILE A 72 0.37 -1.18 -1.56
N GLY A 73 -0.78 -1.31 -0.90
CA GLY A 73 -1.01 -0.77 0.43
C GLY A 73 -0.09 -1.39 1.48
N LEU A 74 0.15 -2.71 1.42
CA LEU A 74 1.08 -3.40 2.30
C LEU A 74 2.54 -2.97 2.06
N THR A 75 2.95 -2.83 0.80
CA THR A 75 4.27 -2.30 0.45
C THR A 75 4.45 -0.88 0.99
N GLY A 76 3.45 -0.02 0.80
CA GLY A 76 3.47 1.33 1.35
C GLY A 76 3.57 1.36 2.88
N GLY A 77 2.78 0.51 3.55
CA GLY A 77 2.83 0.34 5.01
C GLY A 77 4.20 -0.13 5.50
N LYS A 78 4.86 -1.03 4.78
CA LYS A 78 6.22 -1.48 5.12
C LYS A 78 7.27 -0.40 4.92
N LEU A 79 7.18 0.39 3.85
CA LEU A 79 8.08 1.52 3.63
C LEU A 79 7.95 2.58 4.73
N LEU A 80 6.73 2.84 5.22
CA LEU A 80 6.49 3.70 6.37
C LEU A 80 7.18 3.16 7.64
N GLU A 81 7.02 1.86 7.91
CA GLU A 81 7.63 1.21 9.06
C GLU A 81 9.16 1.33 9.04
N ILE A 82 9.78 1.04 7.88
CA ILE A 82 11.23 1.12 7.68
C ILE A 82 11.71 2.56 7.84
N GLY A 83 11.15 3.50 7.09
CA GLY A 83 11.60 4.89 7.13
C GLY A 83 11.40 5.56 8.51
N LEU A 84 10.32 5.21 9.23
CA LEU A 84 10.13 5.69 10.61
C LEU A 84 11.16 5.09 11.58
N LYS A 85 11.51 3.81 11.41
CA LYS A 85 12.52 3.15 12.23
C LYS A 85 13.90 3.77 12.02
N GLU A 86 14.30 3.93 10.75
CA GLU A 86 15.57 4.51 10.36
C GLU A 86 15.71 5.97 10.84
N ARG A 87 14.64 6.76 10.72
CA ARG A 87 14.61 8.12 11.29
C ARG A 87 14.83 8.14 12.80
N ARG A 88 14.31 7.16 13.55
CA ARG A 88 14.51 7.06 15.01
C ARG A 88 15.93 6.63 15.36
N GLU A 89 16.54 5.78 14.55
CA GLU A 89 17.92 5.33 14.72
C GLU A 89 18.89 6.49 14.47
N ILE A 90 18.76 7.21 13.36
CA ILE A 90 19.57 8.40 13.04
C ILE A 90 19.45 9.47 14.13
N LYS A 91 18.25 9.68 14.69
CA LYS A 91 18.07 10.61 15.82
C LYS A 91 18.83 10.16 17.06
N ARG A 92 18.72 8.89 17.43
CA ARG A 92 19.43 8.33 18.60
C ARG A 92 20.94 8.42 18.42
N GLU A 93 21.46 8.13 17.23
CA GLU A 93 22.90 8.24 16.95
C GLU A 93 23.40 9.68 17.05
N LYS A 94 22.64 10.64 16.51
CA LYS A 94 22.98 12.07 16.64
C LYS A 94 22.95 12.56 18.08
N GLU A 95 21.99 12.07 18.88
CA GLU A 95 21.93 12.37 20.32
C GLU A 95 23.12 11.75 21.08
N LEU A 96 23.47 10.50 20.77
CA LEU A 96 24.65 9.83 21.32
C LEU A 96 25.94 10.58 20.98
N GLN A 97 26.14 10.93 19.71
CA GLN A 97 27.33 11.68 19.27
C GLN A 97 27.44 13.03 20.00
N ARG A 98 26.34 13.76 20.17
CA ARG A 98 26.33 15.01 20.93
C ARG A 98 26.71 14.80 22.40
N TYR A 99 26.21 13.73 23.03
CA TYR A 99 26.56 13.39 24.40
C TYR A 99 28.06 13.10 24.56
N TYR A 100 28.63 12.27 23.67
CA TYR A 100 30.07 11.97 23.70
C TYR A 100 30.93 13.18 23.36
N GLN A 101 30.53 14.02 22.40
CA GLN A 101 31.25 15.28 22.13
C GLN A 101 31.25 16.19 23.36
N GLN A 102 30.11 16.40 24.02
CA GLN A 102 30.05 17.21 25.25
C GLN A 102 30.94 16.66 26.36
N TYR A 103 30.96 15.35 26.55
CA TYR A 103 31.84 14.71 27.54
C TYR A 103 33.32 14.91 27.20
N TYR A 104 33.70 14.76 25.94
CA TYR A 104 35.09 14.97 25.49
C TYR A 104 35.54 16.43 25.67
N TYR A 105 34.65 17.39 25.42
CA TYR A 105 34.91 18.82 25.64
C TYR A 105 34.89 19.25 27.11
N GLN A 106 34.31 18.45 28.01
CA GLN A 106 34.38 18.70 29.46
C GLN A 106 35.65 18.09 30.12
N GLN A 107 36.32 17.16 29.44
CA GLN A 107 37.53 16.50 29.93
C GLN A 107 38.84 17.21 29.55
N TYR A 108 38.78 18.21 28.66
CA TYR A 108 39.87 19.11 28.27
C TYR A 108 39.55 20.54 28.70
#